data_AF-A0AAW9B5Z7-F1
#
_entry.id   AF-A0AAW9B5Z7-F1
#
_cell.length_a   1.000
_cell.length_b   1.000
_cell.length_c   1.000
_cell.angle_alpha   90.00
_cell.angle_beta   90.00
_cell.angle_gamma   90.00
#
_symmetry.space_group_name_H-M   'P 1'
#
loop_
_entity.id
_entity.type
_entity.pdbx_description
1 polymer ?
#
loop_
_entity_poly.entity_id
_entity_poly.type
_entity_poly.pdbx_seq_one_letter_code
_entity_poly.pdbx_strand_id
1 'polypeptide(L)' 'LGQWYYRGDGKAYSHLRSYALLEEPHKGVHDGGREAMSQAKSGNMAGMVTAINAMEDASEQVVEQIDNLMNEIIGDLT' A
#
# COMPACT_ATOMS: atom_id res chain seq x y z
N LEU A 1 0.66 4.07 7.56
CA LEU A 1 1.81 3.67 6.72
C LEU A 1 2.60 4.87 6.18
N GLY A 2 1.99 5.80 5.43
CA GLY A 2 2.72 6.91 4.79
C GLY A 2 3.70 7.72 5.65
N GLN A 3 3.33 8.10 6.88
CA GLN A 3 4.28 8.79 7.77
C GLN A 3 5.46 7.91 8.18
N TRP A 4 5.19 6.67 8.57
CA TRP A 4 6.21 5.69 8.92
C TRP A 4 7.17 5.40 7.76
N TYR A 5 6.65 5.31 6.53
CA TYR A 5 7.45 5.14 5.31
C TYR A 5 8.27 6.38 4.97
N TYR A 6 7.65 7.54 4.78
CA TYR A 6 8.38 8.70 4.23
C TYR A 6 9.23 9.46 5.26
N ARG A 7 8.87 9.44 6.55
CA ARG A 7 9.41 10.37 7.55
C ARG A 7 9.68 9.78 8.93
N GLY A 8 9.19 8.58 9.22
CA GLY A 8 9.31 7.95 10.53
C GLY A 8 10.37 6.87 10.59
N ASP A 9 10.25 6.04 11.62
CA ASP A 9 11.21 4.98 11.96
C ASP A 9 11.36 3.92 10.86
N GLY A 10 10.38 3.81 9.95
CA GLY A 10 10.46 2.91 8.81
C GLY A 10 11.70 3.14 7.94
N LYS A 11 12.24 4.37 7.90
CA LYS A 11 13.46 4.67 7.13
C LYS A 11 14.67 3.82 7.50
N ALA A 12 14.72 3.30 8.74
CA ALA A 12 15.77 2.38 9.15
C ALA A 12 15.85 1.15 8.21
N TYR A 13 14.72 0.74 7.63
CA TYR A 13 14.59 -0.39 6.74
C TYR A 13 14.66 -0.02 5.25
N SER A 14 15.00 1.22 4.91
CA SER A 14 15.03 1.69 3.51
C SER A 14 16.06 0.99 2.60
N HIS A 15 16.99 0.25 3.19
CA HIS A 15 17.96 -0.58 2.47
C HIS A 15 17.38 -1.95 2.06
N LEU A 16 16.24 -2.35 2.64
CA LEU A 16 15.57 -3.61 2.38
C LEU A 16 14.67 -3.50 1.15
N ARG A 17 14.67 -4.53 0.30
CA ARG A 17 13.93 -4.52 -0.97
C ARG A 17 12.43 -4.45 -0.72
N SER A 18 11.92 -5.23 0.23
CA SER A 18 10.49 -5.30 0.53
C SER A 18 9.97 -3.99 1.11
N TYR A 19 10.84 -3.21 1.76
CA TYR A 19 10.49 -1.85 2.17
C TYR A 19 10.23 -0.95 0.95
N ALA A 20 11.13 -0.92 -0.04
CA ALA A 20 10.95 -0.10 -1.24
C ALA A 20 9.69 -0.51 -2.03
N LEU A 21 9.36 -1.80 -2.05
CA LEU A 21 8.17 -2.33 -2.73
C LEU A 21 6.84 -1.96 -2.05
N LEU A 22 6.84 -1.41 -0.83
CA LEU A 22 5.61 -0.95 -0.17
C LEU A 22 5.01 0.31 -0.82
N GLU A 23 5.80 1.11 -1.53
CA GLU A 23 5.37 2.42 -2.01
C GLU A 23 4.22 2.36 -3.01
N GLU A 24 4.39 1.56 -4.06
CA GLU A 24 3.39 1.40 -5.13
C GLU A 24 2.05 0.87 -4.62
N PRO A 25 1.96 -0.25 -3.88
CA PRO A 25 0.67 -0.73 -3.38
C PRO A 25 0.07 0.22 -2.35
N HIS A 26 0.87 0.89 -1.49
CA HIS A 26 0.34 1.92 -0.59
C HIS A 26 -0.25 3.12 -1.35
N LYS A 27 0.40 3.57 -2.43
CA LYS A 27 -0.14 4.60 -3.32
C LYS A 27 -1.45 4.11 -3.97
N GLY A 28 -1.49 2.86 -4.44
CA GLY A 28 -2.66 2.22 -5.02
C GLY A 28 -3.87 2.21 -4.09
N VAL A 29 -3.68 1.94 -2.79
CA VAL A 29 -4.76 2.03 -1.79
C VAL A 29 -5.37 3.45 -1.75
N HIS A 30 -4.52 4.47 -1.69
CA HIS A 30 -4.99 5.86 -1.65
C HIS A 30 -5.62 6.33 -2.96
N ASP A 31 -5.06 5.91 -4.10
CA ASP A 31 -5.58 6.22 -5.43
C ASP A 31 -6.96 5.58 -5.63
N GLY A 32 -7.13 4.29 -5.32
CA GLY A 32 -8.42 3.60 -5.41
C GLY A 32 -9.49 4.21 -4.52
N GLY A 33 -9.15 4.58 -3.27
CA GLY A 33 -10.08 5.27 -2.38
C GLY A 33 -10.52 6.64 -2.91
N ARG A 34 -9.60 7.44 -3.47
CA ARG A 34 -9.93 8.73 -4.11
C ARG A 34 -10.83 8.54 -5.32
N GLU A 35 -10.50 7.57 -6.17
CA GLU A 35 -11.28 7.29 -7.37
C GLU A 35 -12.68 6.79 -7.03
N ALA A 36 -12.82 5.91 -6.03
CA ALA A 36 -14.10 5.45 -5.56
C ALA A 36 -15.00 6.61 -5.11
N MET A 37 -14.46 7.57 -4.34
CA MET A 37 -15.19 8.77 -3.93
C MET A 37 -15.58 9.65 -5.13
N SER A 38 -14.69 9.80 -6.11
CA SER A 38 -14.94 10.56 -7.34
C SER A 38 -16.09 9.95 -8.15
N GLN A 39 -16.04 8.64 -8.37
CA GLN A 39 -17.05 7.88 -9.10
C GLN A 39 -18.40 7.91 -8.39
N ALA A 40 -18.42 7.71 -7.07
CA ALA A 40 -19.62 7.82 -6.24
C ALA A 40 -20.27 9.21 -6.37
N LYS A 41 -19.47 10.28 -6.30
CA LYS A 41 -19.96 11.67 -6.43
C LYS A 41 -20.56 11.95 -7.81
N SER A 42 -20.07 11.29 -8.86
CA SER A 42 -20.62 11.39 -10.22
C SER A 42 -21.88 10.53 -10.45
N GLY A 43 -22.29 9.72 -9.48
CA GLY A 43 -23.39 8.75 -9.62
C GLY A 43 -23.01 7.46 -10.34
N ASN A 44 -21.73 7.27 -10.68
CA ASN A 44 -21.23 6.06 -11.33
C ASN A 44 -20.90 4.97 -10.31
N MET A 45 -21.93 4.22 -9.90
CA MET A 45 -21.78 3.15 -8.90
C MET A 45 -20.90 1.99 -9.39
N ALA A 46 -20.95 1.66 -10.68
CA ALA A 46 -20.09 0.62 -11.25
C ALA A 46 -18.61 1.01 -11.16
N GLY A 47 -18.28 2.26 -11.53
CA GLY A 47 -16.93 2.80 -11.40
C GLY A 47 -16.45 2.85 -9.95
N MET A 48 -17.33 3.18 -9.01
CA MET A 48 -17.02 3.15 -7.58
C MET A 48 -16.61 1.73 -7.12
N VAL A 49 -17.38 0.71 -7.50
CA VAL A 49 -17.07 -0.69 -7.15
C VAL A 49 -15.74 -1.13 -7.78
N THR A 50 -15.49 -0.79 -9.05
CA THR A 50 -14.20 -1.08 -9.70
C THR A 50 -13.02 -0.46 -8.94
N ALA A 51 -13.15 0.80 -8.52
CA ALA A 51 -12.11 1.48 -7.76
C ALA A 51 -11.90 0.90 -6.36
N ILE A 52 -12.97 0.44 -5.70
CA ILE A 52 -12.87 -0.28 -4.41
C ILE A 52 -12.11 -1.59 -4.59
N ASN A 53 -12.46 -2.40 -5.59
CA ASN A 53 -11.77 -3.67 -5.82
C ASN A 53 -10.27 -3.45 -6.10
N ALA A 54 -9.93 -2.43 -6.91
CA ALA A 54 -8.52 -2.09 -7.14
C ALA A 54 -7.80 -1.63 -5.87
N MET A 55 -8.49 -0.93 -4.96
CA MET A 55 -7.96 -0.57 -3.65
C MET A 55 -7.75 -1.80 -2.75
N GLU A 56 -8.66 -2.78 -2.82
CA GLU A 56 -8.54 -4.06 -2.09
C GLU A 56 -7.35 -4.88 -2.60
N ASP A 57 -7.21 -5.05 -3.91
CA ASP A 57 -6.05 -5.72 -4.54
C ASP A 57 -4.72 -5.07 -4.13
N ALA A 58 -4.69 -3.73 -4.06
CA ALA A 58 -3.52 -3.00 -3.59
C ALA A 58 -3.27 -3.20 -2.08
N SER A 59 -4.34 -3.36 -1.29
CA SER A 59 -4.23 -3.62 0.15
C SER A 59 -3.64 -5.00 0.43
N GLU A 60 -4.01 -6.02 -0.35
CA GLU A 60 -3.41 -7.36 -0.27
C GLU A 60 -1.91 -7.31 -0.57
N GLN A 61 -1.50 -6.56 -1.59
CA GLN A 61 -0.08 -6.36 -1.92
C GLN A 61 0.68 -5.62 -0.81
N VAL A 62 0.06 -4.65 -0.11
CA VAL A 62 0.68 -4.01 1.05
C VAL A 62 0.97 -5.05 2.14
N VAL A 63 0.01 -5.93 2.45
CA VAL A 63 0.18 -6.98 3.46
C VAL A 63 1.29 -7.93 3.08
N GLU A 64 1.32 -8.39 1.83
CA GLU A 64 2.38 -9.27 1.31
C GLU A 64 3.77 -8.63 1.47
N GLN A 65 3.93 -7.35 1.14
CA GLN A 65 5.21 -6.67 1.29
C GLN A 65 5.59 -6.43 2.76
N ILE A 66 4.62 -6.28 3.67
CA ILE A 66 4.88 -6.22 5.11
C ILE A 66 5.41 -7.58 5.59
N ASP A 67 4.80 -8.69 5.18
CA ASP A 67 5.26 -10.03 5.53
C ASP A 67 6.68 -10.30 5.02
N ASN A 68 6.96 -9.92 3.77
CA ASN A 68 8.30 -10.05 3.20
C ASN A 68 9.32 -9.16 3.94
N LEU A 69 8.95 -7.93 4.29
CA LEU A 69 9.81 -7.04 5.06
C LEU A 69 10.13 -7.60 6.45
N MET A 70 9.14 -8.20 7.13
CA MET A 70 9.39 -8.86 8.42
C MET A 70 10.39 -10.01 8.29
N ASN A 71 10.27 -10.81 7.21
CA ASN A 71 11.23 -11.89 6.95
C ASN A 71 12.64 -11.37 6.65
N GLU A 72 12.77 -10.29 5.86
CA GLU A 72 14.05 -9.63 5.60
C GLU A 72 14.69 -9.11 6.90
N ILE A 73 13.90 -8.45 7.76
CA ILE A 73 14.38 -7.94 9.06
C ILE A 73 14.88 -9.08 9.97
N ILE A 74 14.15 -10.20 10.03
CA ILE A 74 14.57 -11.34 10.85
C ILE A 74 15.86 -11.95 10.29
N GLY A 75 15.96 -12.09 8.97
CA GLY A 75 17.15 -12.63 8.30
C GLY A 75 18.40 -11.78 8.52
N ASP A 76 18.27 -10.45 8.54
CA ASP A 76 19.38 -9.53 8.80
C ASP A 76 19.91 -9.56 10.24
N LEU A 77 19.10 -10.06 11.18
CA LEU A 77 19.47 -10.18 12.60
C LEU A 77 20.16 -11.51 12.95
N THR A 78 20.17 -12.49 12.04
CA THR A 78 20.71 -13.84 12.24
C THR A 78 21.95 -14.09 11.41
#